data_AF-Q9K737-F1
#
_entry.id   AF-Q9K737-F1
#
_cell.length_a   1.000
_cell.length_b   1.000
_cell.length_c   1.000
_cell.angle_alpha   90.00
_cell.angle_beta   90.00
_cell.angle_gamma   90.00
#
_symmetry.space_group_name_H-M   'P 1'
#
loop_
_entity.id
_entity.type
_entity.pdbx_description
1 polymer ?
#
loop_
_entity_poly.entity_id
_entity_poly.type
_entity_poly.pdbx_seq_one_letter_code
_entity_poly.pdbx_strand_id
1 'polypeptide(L)'
;MKKNRKNKNALLYRQVETLLRHYKNYKTGIKNLKVQLDYIMPGITANYEFREGSTGTFVIYSPTEKYAIDRIESKRALDLHEKIKKYELIVQCIDDSLKDLTEDERRFVEIRYFNNKPIRYAADVLGYSERSIFNLRRDVLDKLKISLSGVINL
;
A
#
# COMPACT_ATOMS: atom_id res chain seq x y z
N MET A 1 6.06 12.00 31.21
CA MET A 1 5.50 12.26 29.87
C MET A 1 6.43 11.97 28.69
N LYS A 2 7.74 12.32 28.71
CA LYS A 2 8.67 12.12 27.56
C LYS A 2 8.85 10.65 27.09
N LYS A 3 8.87 9.67 28.02
CA LYS A 3 9.07 8.24 27.72
C LYS A 3 7.94 7.66 26.85
N ASN A 4 6.70 8.09 27.07
CA ASN A 4 5.53 7.61 26.33
C ASN A 4 5.52 8.10 24.87
N ARG A 5 5.91 9.37 24.64
CA ARG A 5 5.99 9.95 23.29
C ARG A 5 7.07 9.28 22.43
N LYS A 6 8.23 8.95 23.02
CA LYS A 6 9.32 8.24 22.32
C LYS A 6 8.88 6.84 21.86
N ASN A 7 8.09 6.14 22.68
CA ASN A 7 7.57 4.81 22.36
C ASN A 7 6.57 4.86 21.19
N LYS A 8 5.69 5.88 21.16
CA LYS A 8 4.74 6.10 20.06
C LYS A 8 5.43 6.35 18.71
N ASN A 9 6.47 7.20 18.67
CA ASN A 9 7.22 7.44 17.43
C ASN A 9 7.93 6.18 16.93
N ALA A 10 8.49 5.36 17.83
CA ALA A 10 9.12 4.10 17.45
C ALA A 10 8.11 3.12 16.81
N LEU A 11 6.87 3.07 17.30
CA LEU A 11 5.80 2.29 16.71
C LEU A 11 5.45 2.79 15.29
N LEU A 12 5.25 4.10 15.14
CA LEU A 12 4.91 4.71 13.85
C LEU A 12 6.02 4.47 12.81
N TYR A 13 7.28 4.60 13.21
CA TYR A 13 8.41 4.28 12.33
C TYR A 13 8.38 2.83 11.87
N ARG A 14 8.11 1.87 12.77
CA ARG A 14 7.98 0.46 12.37
C ARG A 14 6.85 0.25 11.38
N GLN A 15 5.73 0.94 11.54
CA GLN A 15 4.60 0.84 10.60
C GLN A 15 4.97 1.38 9.22
N VAL A 16 5.62 2.55 9.15
CA VAL A 16 6.16 3.10 7.89
C VAL A 16 7.14 2.12 7.24
N GLU A 17 8.10 1.60 8.01
CA GLU A 17 9.09 0.65 7.49
C GLU A 17 8.43 -0.62 6.94
N THR A 18 7.42 -1.16 7.62
CA THR A 18 6.63 -2.31 7.16
C THR A 18 5.93 -2.00 5.85
N LEU A 19 5.27 -0.84 5.76
CA LEU A 19 4.56 -0.41 4.56
C LEU A 19 5.50 -0.31 3.35
N LEU A 20 6.67 0.32 3.54
CA LEU A 20 7.70 0.45 2.50
C LEU A 20 8.27 -0.92 2.08
N ARG A 21 8.52 -1.84 3.01
CA ARG A 21 9.02 -3.18 2.68
C ARG A 21 8.02 -4.01 1.87
N HIS A 22 6.72 -3.79 2.08
CA HIS A 22 5.66 -4.47 1.34
C HIS A 22 5.23 -3.75 0.06
N TYR A 23 5.83 -2.61 -0.27
CA TYR A 23 5.51 -1.84 -1.48
C TYR A 23 5.46 -2.68 -2.77
N LYS A 24 6.50 -3.49 -3.03
CA LYS A 24 6.53 -4.40 -4.19
C LYS A 24 5.44 -5.47 -4.11
N ASN A 25 5.11 -5.95 -2.90
CA ASN A 25 4.05 -6.94 -2.69
C ASN A 25 2.67 -6.36 -2.97
N TYR A 26 2.40 -5.09 -2.62
CA TYR A 26 1.15 -4.43 -2.99
C TYR A 26 1.01 -4.34 -4.51
N LYS A 27 2.07 -3.95 -5.23
CA LYS A 27 2.06 -3.90 -6.71
C LYS A 27 1.77 -5.28 -7.33
N THR A 28 2.43 -6.33 -6.87
CA THR A 28 2.17 -7.70 -7.32
C THR A 28 0.77 -8.16 -6.93
N GLY A 29 0.31 -7.82 -5.72
CA GLY A 29 -1.02 -8.11 -5.22
C GLY A 29 -2.12 -7.51 -6.10
N ILE A 30 -2.00 -6.24 -6.50
CA ILE A 30 -2.93 -5.59 -7.42
C ILE A 30 -3.05 -6.38 -8.74
N LYS A 31 -1.90 -6.75 -9.34
CA LYS A 31 -1.89 -7.53 -10.58
C LYS A 31 -2.62 -8.87 -10.41
N ASN A 32 -2.29 -9.61 -9.35
CA ASN A 32 -2.88 -10.92 -9.09
C ASN A 32 -4.38 -10.83 -8.79
N LEU A 33 -4.81 -9.82 -8.03
CA LEU A 33 -6.23 -9.60 -7.73
C LEU A 33 -7.02 -9.21 -8.98
N LYS A 34 -6.44 -8.42 -9.90
CA LYS A 34 -7.05 -8.10 -11.19
C LYS A 34 -7.26 -9.34 -12.05
N VAL A 35 -6.27 -10.26 -12.10
CA VAL A 35 -6.42 -11.54 -12.80
C VAL A 35 -7.52 -12.41 -12.17
N GLN A 36 -7.60 -12.45 -10.84
CA GLN A 36 -8.67 -13.18 -10.15
C GLN A 36 -10.06 -12.59 -10.42
N LEU A 37 -10.17 -11.26 -10.46
CA LEU A 37 -11.42 -10.58 -10.77
C LEU A 37 -11.86 -10.88 -12.21
N ASP A 38 -10.94 -10.83 -13.17
CA ASP A 38 -11.21 -11.14 -14.58
C ASP A 38 -11.63 -12.60 -14.79
N TYR A 39 -11.04 -13.54 -14.02
CA TYR A 39 -11.44 -14.95 -14.05
C TYR A 39 -12.87 -15.19 -13.54
N ILE A 40 -13.28 -14.48 -12.47
CA ILE A 40 -14.61 -14.66 -11.86
C ILE A 40 -15.68 -13.87 -12.63
N MET A 41 -15.33 -12.72 -13.20
CA MET A 41 -16.24 -11.87 -13.98
C MET A 41 -15.57 -11.38 -15.27
N PRO A 42 -15.45 -12.24 -16.29
CA PRO A 42 -14.84 -11.87 -17.57
C PRO A 42 -15.64 -10.75 -18.24
N GLY A 43 -14.96 -9.64 -18.59
CA GLY A 43 -15.55 -8.51 -19.32
C GLY A 43 -15.97 -7.30 -18.48
N ILE A 44 -15.79 -7.30 -17.16
CA ILE A 44 -16.16 -6.17 -16.27
C ILE A 44 -15.06 -5.10 -16.11
N THR A 45 -13.85 -5.38 -16.55
CA THR A 45 -12.68 -4.49 -16.43
C THR A 45 -12.81 -3.13 -17.14
N ALA A 46 -13.83 -2.91 -17.98
CA ALA A 46 -13.99 -1.70 -18.79
C ALA A 46 -15.00 -0.65 -18.26
N ASN A 47 -15.98 -0.98 -17.41
CA ASN A 47 -17.16 -0.12 -17.19
C ASN A 47 -17.50 0.16 -15.71
N TYR A 48 -16.54 0.58 -14.89
CA TYR A 48 -16.82 1.10 -13.54
C TYR A 48 -16.75 2.63 -13.51
N GLU A 49 -17.67 3.31 -14.21
CA GLU A 49 -18.07 4.67 -13.84
C GLU A 49 -19.17 4.53 -12.77
N PHE A 50 -18.80 4.74 -11.51
CA PHE A 50 -19.75 4.79 -10.40
C PHE A 50 -20.61 6.06 -10.57
N ARG A 51 -21.92 5.90 -10.84
CA ARG A 51 -22.86 7.00 -10.62
C ARG A 51 -23.06 7.15 -9.11
N GLU A 52 -22.73 8.31 -8.57
CA GLU A 52 -22.97 8.64 -7.17
C GLU A 52 -24.46 8.43 -6.85
N GLY A 53 -24.77 7.65 -5.80
CA GLY A 53 -26.11 7.61 -5.21
C GLY A 53 -26.73 6.24 -4.93
N SER A 54 -26.13 5.12 -5.31
CA SER A 54 -26.65 3.81 -4.91
C SER A 54 -25.53 2.91 -4.42
N THR A 55 -25.67 2.37 -3.21
CA THR A 55 -25.04 1.11 -2.83
C THR A 55 -25.10 0.18 -4.04
N GLY A 56 -23.95 -0.31 -4.51
CA GLY A 56 -23.85 -1.17 -5.69
C GLY A 56 -24.69 -2.43 -5.50
N THR A 57 -25.98 -2.32 -5.78
CA THR A 57 -26.98 -3.33 -5.50
C THR A 57 -27.17 -4.06 -6.81
N PHE A 58 -26.50 -5.21 -6.95
CA PHE A 58 -26.79 -6.15 -8.01
C PHE A 58 -28.20 -6.69 -7.77
N VAL A 59 -29.20 -6.10 -8.43
CA VAL A 59 -30.58 -6.59 -8.36
C VAL A 59 -30.69 -7.78 -9.30
N ILE A 60 -30.86 -8.97 -8.73
CA ILE A 60 -31.02 -10.20 -9.50
C ILE A 60 -32.24 -10.96 -8.92
N TYR A 61 -33.22 -11.26 -9.78
CA TYR A 61 -34.49 -11.91 -9.43
C TYR A 61 -34.52 -13.37 -9.91
N SER A 62 -34.34 -14.38 -9.04
CA SER A 62 -34.69 -15.81 -9.29
C SER A 62 -34.36 -16.74 -8.07
N PRO A 63 -35.07 -17.87 -7.80
CA PRO A 63 -34.87 -18.72 -6.61
C PRO A 63 -33.90 -19.93 -6.76
N THR A 64 -33.18 -20.11 -7.88
CA THR A 64 -32.38 -21.32 -8.19
C THR A 64 -30.92 -21.33 -7.71
N GLU A 65 -30.28 -22.51 -7.66
CA GLU A 65 -28.86 -22.76 -7.29
C GLU A 65 -27.85 -21.91 -8.09
N LYS A 66 -28.12 -21.69 -9.38
CA LYS A 66 -27.37 -20.77 -10.24
C LYS A 66 -27.29 -19.33 -9.68
N TYR A 67 -28.33 -18.85 -9.01
CA TYR A 67 -28.35 -17.52 -8.40
C TYR A 67 -27.56 -17.45 -7.08
N ALA A 68 -27.47 -18.56 -6.34
CA ALA A 68 -26.58 -18.63 -5.20
C ALA A 68 -25.12 -18.50 -5.65
N ILE A 69 -24.75 -19.15 -6.77
CA ILE A 69 -23.45 -19.02 -7.42
C ILE A 69 -23.22 -17.58 -7.88
N ASP A 70 -24.15 -16.99 -8.64
CA ASP A 70 -24.03 -15.60 -9.14
C ASP A 70 -23.88 -14.57 -8.01
N ARG A 71 -24.58 -14.74 -6.88
CA ARG A 71 -24.43 -13.86 -5.71
C ARG A 71 -23.10 -14.02 -5.00
N ILE A 72 -22.62 -15.25 -4.84
CA ILE A 72 -21.32 -15.53 -4.21
C ILE A 72 -20.20 -14.94 -5.06
N GLU A 73 -20.27 -15.10 -6.38
CA GLU A 73 -19.32 -14.53 -7.33
C GLU A 73 -19.37 -12.99 -7.34
N SER A 74 -20.57 -12.40 -7.32
CA SER A 74 -20.75 -10.94 -7.23
C SER A 74 -20.16 -10.35 -5.94
N LYS A 75 -20.41 -11.01 -4.80
CA LYS A 75 -19.83 -10.58 -3.51
C LYS A 75 -18.30 -10.71 -3.52
N ARG A 76 -17.79 -11.84 -4.01
CA ARG A 76 -16.34 -12.07 -4.10
C ARG A 76 -15.67 -11.07 -5.04
N ALA A 77 -16.31 -10.70 -6.14
CA ALA A 77 -15.84 -9.67 -7.06
C ALA A 77 -15.76 -8.30 -6.38
N LEU A 78 -16.78 -7.93 -5.58
CA LEU A 78 -16.78 -6.71 -4.78
C LEU A 78 -15.63 -6.70 -3.76
N ASP A 79 -15.45 -7.79 -3.00
CA ASP A 79 -14.35 -7.93 -2.03
C ASP A 79 -12.97 -7.79 -2.70
N LEU A 80 -12.79 -8.41 -3.87
CA LEU A 80 -11.57 -8.29 -4.67
C LEU A 80 -11.36 -6.85 -5.14
N HIS A 81 -12.42 -6.18 -5.59
CA HIS A 81 -12.36 -4.81 -6.08
C HIS A 81 -11.97 -3.82 -4.96
N GLU A 82 -12.61 -3.91 -3.80
CA GLU A 82 -12.27 -3.08 -2.63
C GLU A 82 -10.82 -3.30 -2.21
N LYS A 83 -10.35 -4.55 -2.22
CA LYS A 83 -8.96 -4.87 -1.89
C LYS A 83 -7.97 -4.32 -2.93
N ILE A 84 -8.31 -4.36 -4.21
CA ILE A 84 -7.53 -3.71 -5.28
C ILE A 84 -7.44 -2.22 -5.00
N LYS A 85 -8.58 -1.55 -4.74
CA LYS A 85 -8.60 -0.10 -4.47
C LYS A 85 -7.79 0.29 -3.25
N LYS A 86 -7.86 -0.51 -2.17
CA LYS A 86 -7.03 -0.32 -0.99
C LYS A 86 -5.53 -0.40 -1.34
N TYR A 87 -5.11 -1.40 -2.12
CA TYR A 87 -3.70 -1.53 -2.49
C TYR A 87 -3.26 -0.44 -3.47
N GLU A 88 -4.10 -0.05 -4.43
CA GLU A 88 -3.85 1.07 -5.35
C GLU A 88 -3.63 2.37 -4.57
N LEU A 89 -4.50 2.66 -3.60
CA LEU A 89 -4.37 3.82 -2.71
C LEU A 89 -3.04 3.80 -1.94
N ILE A 90 -2.69 2.66 -1.32
CA ILE A 90 -1.42 2.52 -0.59
C ILE A 90 -0.22 2.79 -1.51
N VAL A 91 -0.21 2.18 -2.69
CA VAL A 91 0.88 2.35 -3.67
C VAL A 91 0.98 3.81 -4.10
N GLN A 92 -0.16 4.44 -4.41
CA GLN A 92 -0.20 5.85 -4.81
C GLN A 92 0.33 6.76 -3.70
N CYS A 93 -0.13 6.59 -2.46
CA CYS A 93 0.36 7.39 -1.33
C CYS A 93 1.87 7.23 -1.11
N ILE A 94 2.43 6.03 -1.30
CA ILE A 94 3.88 5.80 -1.24
C ILE A 94 4.56 6.54 -2.40
N ASP A 95 4.09 6.34 -3.63
CA ASP A 95 4.67 6.97 -4.83
C ASP A 95 4.68 8.49 -4.74
N ASP A 96 3.60 9.10 -4.23
CA ASP A 96 3.49 10.54 -4.02
C ASP A 96 4.41 11.00 -2.87
N SER A 97 4.46 10.27 -1.75
CA SER A 97 5.35 10.60 -0.63
C SER A 97 6.84 10.56 -0.99
N LEU A 98 7.23 9.71 -1.96
CA LEU A 98 8.62 9.64 -2.42
C LEU A 98 9.03 10.84 -3.28
N LYS A 99 8.08 11.56 -3.88
CA LYS A 99 8.38 12.75 -4.70
C LYS A 99 8.85 13.94 -3.86
N ASP A 100 8.45 13.98 -2.58
CA ASP A 100 8.85 15.02 -1.64
C ASP A 100 10.22 14.75 -0.99
N LEU A 101 10.81 13.59 -1.25
CA LEU A 101 12.13 13.21 -0.77
C LEU A 101 13.22 13.76 -1.71
N THR A 102 14.39 14.08 -1.14
CA THR A 102 15.57 14.36 -1.95
C THR A 102 16.05 13.08 -2.65
N GLU A 103 16.90 13.21 -3.67
CA GLU A 103 17.45 12.05 -4.38
C GLU A 103 18.16 11.06 -3.45
N ASP A 104 18.96 11.54 -2.50
CA ASP A 104 19.65 10.68 -1.53
C ASP A 104 18.67 9.98 -0.57
N GLU A 105 17.63 10.69 -0.12
CA GLU A 105 16.57 10.14 0.74
C GLU A 105 15.78 9.05 0.00
N ARG A 106 15.40 9.30 -1.25
CA ARG A 106 14.71 8.35 -2.11
C ARG A 106 15.59 7.12 -2.36
N ARG A 107 16.86 7.33 -2.73
CA ARG A 107 17.82 6.23 -2.97
C ARG A 107 18.05 5.40 -1.71
N PHE A 108 18.10 6.04 -0.53
CA PHE A 108 18.11 5.34 0.75
C PHE A 108 16.87 4.45 0.93
N VAL A 109 15.66 4.95 0.66
CA VAL A 109 14.43 4.17 0.77
C VAL A 109 14.44 2.95 -0.16
N GLU A 110 14.84 3.15 -1.41
CA GLU A 110 14.92 2.08 -2.41
C GLU A 110 15.89 0.97 -1.97
N ILE A 111 17.11 1.33 -1.55
CA ILE A 111 18.11 0.36 -1.09
C ILE A 111 17.61 -0.36 0.18
N ARG A 112 17.18 0.41 1.19
CA ARG A 112 16.90 -0.12 2.52
C ARG A 112 15.62 -0.94 2.57
N TYR A 113 14.55 -0.45 1.97
CA TYR A 113 13.21 -1.02 2.14
C TYR A 113 12.74 -1.78 0.90
N PHE A 114 12.96 -1.26 -0.32
CA PHE A 114 12.49 -1.96 -1.52
C PHE A 114 13.40 -3.11 -1.94
N ASN A 115 14.71 -2.97 -1.71
CA ASN A 115 15.71 -3.98 -2.00
C ASN A 115 16.16 -4.76 -0.75
N ASN A 116 15.58 -4.41 0.41
CA ASN A 116 15.82 -5.06 1.70
C ASN A 116 17.31 -5.18 2.07
N LYS A 117 18.14 -4.23 1.67
CA LYS A 117 19.58 -4.24 1.98
C LYS A 117 19.85 -3.71 3.39
N PRO A 118 20.92 -4.15 4.07
CA PRO A 118 21.31 -3.63 5.38
C PRO A 118 21.58 -2.12 5.36
N ILE A 119 21.41 -1.45 6.51
CA ILE A 119 21.68 0.00 6.60
C ILE A 119 23.15 0.35 6.32
N ARG A 120 24.09 -0.53 6.71
CA ARG A 120 25.52 -0.38 6.42
C ARG A 120 25.78 -0.37 4.92
N TYR A 121 25.18 -1.30 4.18
CA TYR A 121 25.25 -1.31 2.72
C TYR A 121 24.72 -0.01 2.10
N ALA A 122 23.61 0.53 2.63
CA ALA A 122 23.10 1.83 2.17
C ALA A 122 24.07 2.98 2.48
N ALA A 123 24.72 2.95 3.65
CA ALA A 123 25.72 3.95 4.02
C ALA A 123 26.92 3.92 3.05
N ASP A 124 27.44 2.73 2.76
CA ASP A 124 28.57 2.53 1.86
C ASP A 124 28.25 3.01 0.44
N VAL A 125 27.08 2.63 -0.09
CA VAL A 125 26.64 3.02 -1.45
C VAL A 125 26.39 4.52 -1.59
N LEU A 126 25.93 5.18 -0.52
CA LEU A 126 25.62 6.61 -0.51
C LEU A 126 26.81 7.46 -0.04
N GLY A 127 27.92 6.87 0.42
CA GLY A 127 29.07 7.60 0.96
C GLY A 127 28.83 8.25 2.34
N TYR A 128 27.89 7.72 3.13
CA TYR A 128 27.56 8.24 4.46
C TYR A 128 28.34 7.52 5.55
N SER A 129 28.74 8.27 6.59
CA SER A 129 29.19 7.66 7.85
C SER A 129 28.06 6.90 8.55
N GLU A 130 28.39 5.97 9.44
CA GLU A 130 27.39 5.23 10.24
C GLU A 130 26.47 6.19 11.02
N ARG A 131 27.02 7.28 11.59
CA ARG A 131 26.19 8.29 12.27
C ARG A 131 25.26 9.02 11.31
N SER A 132 25.78 9.42 10.14
CA SER A 132 25.03 10.21 9.17
C SER A 132 23.88 9.41 8.54
N ILE A 133 24.06 8.11 8.26
CA ILE A 133 23.00 7.27 7.70
C ILE A 133 21.83 7.06 8.68
N PHE A 134 22.11 6.99 9.99
CA PHE A 134 21.05 6.91 11.00
C PHE A 134 20.27 8.22 11.13
N ASN A 135 20.92 9.37 10.95
CA ASN A 135 20.24 10.67 10.88
C ASN A 135 19.36 10.75 9.63
N LEU A 136 19.91 10.41 8.45
CA LEU A 136 19.13 10.34 7.20
C LEU A 136 17.90 9.45 7.36
N ARG A 137 18.07 8.24 7.92
CA ARG A 137 16.94 7.32 8.19
C ARG A 137 15.87 7.99 9.04
N ARG A 138 16.26 8.67 10.13
CA ARG A 138 15.31 9.33 11.02
C ARG A 138 14.53 10.41 10.28
N ASP A 139 15.24 11.25 9.54
CA ASP A 139 14.65 12.40 8.86
C ASP A 139 13.69 11.94 7.75
N VAL A 140 14.07 10.91 6.98
CA VAL A 140 13.18 10.22 6.03
C VAL A 140 11.93 9.68 6.72
N LEU A 141 12.08 8.94 7.82
CA LEU A 141 10.94 8.34 8.52
C LEU A 141 10.03 9.40 9.16
N ASP A 142 10.57 10.55 9.58
CA ASP A 142 9.76 11.65 10.09
C ASP A 142 8.91 12.30 9.00
N LYS A 143 9.45 12.51 7.79
CA LYS A 143 8.68 12.98 6.63
C LYS A 143 7.59 11.98 6.25
N LEU A 144 7.98 10.72 6.05
CA LEU A 144 7.07 9.67 5.59
C LEU A 144 5.98 9.33 6.61
N LYS A 145 6.26 9.46 7.92
CA LYS A 145 5.24 9.28 8.96
C LYS A 145 4.09 10.29 8.80
N ILE A 146 4.39 11.51 8.38
CA ILE A 146 3.37 12.56 8.19
C ILE A 146 2.55 12.22 6.94
N SER A 147 3.22 12.04 5.80
CA SER A 147 2.56 11.82 4.51
C SER A 147 1.79 10.49 4.43
N LEU A 148 2.28 9.44 5.11
CA LEU A 148 1.65 8.11 5.11
C LEU A 148 0.73 7.86 6.32
N SER A 149 0.48 8.86 7.15
CA SER A 149 -0.33 8.72 8.37
C SER A 149 -1.73 8.15 8.11
N GLY A 150 -2.35 8.51 6.99
CA GLY A 150 -3.68 8.04 6.58
C GLY A 150 -3.72 6.57 6.16
N VAL A 151 -2.60 6.00 5.69
CA VAL A 151 -2.53 4.61 5.20
C VAL A 151 -1.92 3.64 6.20
N ILE A 152 -1.24 4.14 7.23
CA ILE A 152 -0.64 3.31 8.30
C ILE A 152 -1.71 2.53 9.11
N ASN A 153 -2.96 2.99 9.14
CA ASN A 153 -4.05 2.39 9.92
C ASN A 153 -5.18 1.79 9.06
N LEU A 154 -4.99 1.71 7.74
CA LEU A 154 -5.98 1.18 6.80
C LEU A 154 -6.03 -0.34 6.81
#